data_AF-A0A239QYU7-F1
#
_entry.id   AF-A0A239QYU7-F1
#
_cell.length_a   1.000
_cell.length_b   1.000
_cell.length_c   1.000
_cell.angle_alpha   90.00
_cell.angle_beta   90.00
_cell.angle_gamma   90.00
#
_symmetry.space_group_name_H-M   'P 1'
#
loop_
_entity.id
_entity.type
_entity.pdbx_description
1 polymer ?
#
loop_
_entity_poly.entity_id
_entity_poly.type
_entity_poly.pdbx_seq_one_letter_code
_entity_poly.pdbx_strand_id
1 'polypeptide(L)'
;MNNQNHIRTLTERFFQGETTLAEEQQLYQLYQCEDIPQDLLPYRQMFLDLQAIGSETTAKVQPIRSHRIIRWMIAASLALIVGFTTILLFRQHQQEECVAYIYGKKTTDINVIMAEMRLSAKTMTTDTHHDIVECQLNEMFNIE
;
A
#
# COMPACT_ATOMS: atom_id res chain seq x y z
N MET A 1 21.40 -37.30 40.68
CA MET A 1 21.95 -37.68 39.36
C MET A 1 23.24 -36.91 39.17
N ASN A 2 24.33 -37.59 38.82
CA ASN A 2 25.66 -36.98 38.73
C ASN A 2 25.64 -35.84 37.70
N ASN A 3 26.17 -34.65 38.00
CA ASN A 3 26.13 -33.48 37.12
C ASN A 3 26.68 -33.81 35.70
N GLN A 4 27.67 -34.70 35.65
CA GLN A 4 28.27 -35.24 34.43
C GLN A 4 27.33 -36.08 33.55
N ASN A 5 26.35 -36.79 34.14
CA ASN A 5 25.34 -37.53 33.38
C ASN A 5 24.28 -36.57 32.80
N HIS A 6 23.98 -35.48 33.52
CA HIS A 6 23.00 -34.49 33.09
C HIS A 6 23.46 -33.71 31.86
N ILE A 7 24.70 -33.21 31.86
CA ILE A 7 25.27 -32.52 30.68
C ILE A 7 25.33 -33.45 29.46
N ARG A 8 25.65 -34.74 29.65
CA ARG A 8 25.64 -35.75 28.58
C ARG A 8 24.26 -35.91 27.95
N THR A 9 23.23 -36.12 28.77
CA THR A 9 21.85 -36.29 28.28
C THR A 9 21.34 -35.05 27.57
N LEU A 10 21.62 -33.85 28.10
CA LEU A 10 21.24 -32.60 27.45
C LEU A 10 21.98 -32.39 26.11
N THR A 11 23.26 -32.74 26.05
CA THR A 11 24.05 -32.63 24.80
C THR A 11 23.51 -33.55 23.72
N GLU A 12 23.16 -34.78 24.07
CA GLU A 12 22.58 -35.74 23.13
C GLU A 12 21.22 -35.28 22.60
N ARG A 13 20.34 -34.81 23.50
CA ARG A 13 19.04 -34.24 23.11
C ARG A 13 19.19 -32.97 22.26
N PHE A 14 20.20 -32.15 22.53
CA PHE A 14 20.50 -30.97 21.73
C PHE A 14 20.86 -31.37 20.29
N PHE A 15 21.73 -32.37 20.12
CA PHE A 15 22.05 -32.90 18.79
C PHE A 15 20.87 -33.56 18.08
N GLN A 16 19.88 -34.07 18.84
CA GLN A 16 18.63 -34.59 18.30
C GLN A 16 17.58 -33.50 18.02
N GLY A 17 17.81 -32.24 18.45
CA GLY A 17 16.85 -31.15 18.30
C GLY A 17 15.63 -31.25 19.21
N GLU A 18 15.73 -31.99 20.31
CA GLU A 18 14.64 -32.22 21.28
C GLU A 18 14.74 -31.33 22.52
N THR A 19 15.67 -30.37 22.53
CA THR A 19 15.85 -29.42 23.64
C THR A 19 14.87 -28.25 23.56
N THR A 20 14.43 -27.80 24.72
CA THR A 20 13.73 -26.52 24.86
C THR A 20 14.71 -25.37 25.04
N LEU A 21 14.29 -24.13 24.78
CA LEU A 21 15.14 -22.93 24.94
C LEU A 21 15.74 -22.79 26.35
N ALA A 22 14.98 -23.17 27.38
CA ALA A 22 15.45 -23.15 28.77
C ALA A 22 16.55 -24.19 29.03
N GLU A 23 16.42 -25.38 28.44
CA GLU A 23 17.43 -26.44 28.52
C GLU A 23 18.70 -26.07 27.76
N GLU A 24 18.60 -25.41 26.62
CA GLU A 24 19.75 -24.90 25.86
C GLU A 24 20.50 -23.82 26.66
N GLN A 25 19.77 -22.90 27.28
CA GLN A 25 20.39 -21.87 28.12
C GLN A 25 21.13 -22.49 29.32
N GLN A 26 20.57 -23.53 29.92
CA GLN A 26 21.22 -24.32 30.96
C GLN A 26 22.46 -25.06 30.40
N LEU A 27 22.36 -25.63 29.19
CA LEU A 27 23.46 -26.32 28.53
C LEU A 27 24.66 -25.39 28.31
N TYR A 28 24.43 -24.17 27.82
CA TYR A 28 25.50 -23.17 27.64
C TYR A 28 26.19 -22.81 28.96
N GLN A 29 25.43 -22.67 30.05
CA GLN A 29 26.00 -22.42 31.37
C GLN A 29 26.86 -23.58 31.86
N LEU A 30 26.43 -24.83 31.63
CA LEU A 30 27.19 -26.01 32.00
C LEU A 30 28.52 -26.10 31.24
N TYR A 31 28.55 -25.73 29.96
CA TYR A 31 29.77 -25.70 29.15
C TYR A 31 30.74 -24.54 29.48
N GLN A 32 30.32 -23.55 30.26
CA GLN A 32 31.21 -22.53 30.82
C GLN A 32 32.03 -23.05 32.01
N CYS A 33 31.47 -23.99 32.78
CA CYS A 33 32.15 -24.55 33.95
C CYS A 33 33.42 -25.32 33.56
N GLU A 34 34.39 -25.43 34.47
CA GLU A 34 35.66 -26.15 34.23
C GLU A 34 35.52 -27.68 34.36
N ASP A 35 34.52 -28.18 35.09
CA ASP A 35 34.28 -29.61 35.33
C ASP A 35 33.42 -30.24 34.23
N ILE A 36 34.01 -30.43 33.05
CA ILE A 36 33.37 -31.07 31.89
C ILE A 36 33.99 -32.47 31.67
N PRO A 37 33.18 -33.51 31.44
CA PRO A 37 33.67 -34.84 31.08
C PRO A 37 34.61 -34.82 29.86
N GLN A 38 35.66 -35.64 29.88
CA GLN A 38 36.71 -35.65 28.85
C GLN A 38 36.19 -35.86 27.42
N ASP A 39 35.11 -36.64 27.27
CA ASP A 39 34.49 -36.93 25.98
C ASP A 39 33.67 -35.76 25.42
N LEU A 40 33.28 -34.80 26.26
CA LEU A 40 32.53 -33.60 25.88
C LEU A 40 33.44 -32.38 25.66
N LEU A 41 34.72 -32.45 26.06
CA LEU A 41 35.71 -31.39 25.85
C LEU A 41 35.83 -30.91 24.39
N PRO A 42 35.78 -31.78 23.36
CA PRO A 42 35.86 -31.33 21.96
C PRO A 42 34.73 -30.38 21.56
N TYR A 43 33.56 -30.50 22.18
CA TYR A 43 32.38 -29.68 21.88
C TYR A 43 32.35 -28.37 22.69
N ARG A 44 33.25 -28.19 23.66
CA ARG A 44 33.26 -27.00 24.53
C ARG A 44 33.31 -25.70 23.73
N GLN A 45 34.23 -25.61 22.77
CA GLN A 45 34.39 -24.40 21.96
C GLN A 45 33.13 -24.09 21.14
N MET A 46 32.52 -25.13 20.55
CA MET A 46 31.27 -24.98 19.79
C MET A 46 30.16 -24.36 20.63
N PHE A 47 29.93 -24.85 21.85
CA PHE A 47 28.87 -24.32 22.73
C PHE A 47 29.16 -22.91 23.23
N LEU A 48 30.43 -22.57 23.45
CA LEU A 48 30.85 -21.20 23.79
C LEU A 48 30.59 -20.23 22.62
N ASP A 49 30.95 -20.62 21.39
CA ASP A 49 30.73 -19.81 20.19
C ASP A 49 29.23 -19.63 19.92
N LEU A 50 28.43 -20.69 20.08
CA LEU A 50 26.99 -20.65 19.89
C LEU A 50 26.30 -19.69 20.87
N GLN A 51 26.76 -19.66 22.12
CA GLN A 51 26.28 -18.72 23.12
C GLN A 51 26.62 -17.26 22.75
N ALA A 52 27.83 -17.01 22.24
CA ALA A 52 28.24 -15.68 21.82
C ALA A 52 27.30 -15.14 20.73
N ILE A 53 27.02 -15.96 19.71
CA ILE A 53 26.11 -15.63 18.60
C ILE A 53 24.68 -15.38 19.10
N GLY A 54 24.19 -16.20 20.04
CA GLY A 54 22.84 -16.04 20.61
C GLY A 54 22.65 -14.73 21.38
N SER A 55 23.71 -14.20 22.00
CA SER A 55 23.64 -12.95 22.77
C SER A 55 23.43 -11.71 21.90
N GLU A 56 23.96 -11.71 20.67
CA GLU A 56 23.88 -10.57 19.75
C GLU A 56 22.47 -10.40 19.14
N THR A 57 21.68 -11.47 19.13
CA THR A 57 20.29 -11.45 18.64
C THR A 57 19.34 -10.87 19.68
N THR A 58 19.77 -10.75 20.95
CA THR A 58 19.15 -9.82 21.89
C THR A 58 19.67 -8.41 21.60
N ALA A 59 19.48 -7.94 20.38
CA ALA A 59 19.45 -6.53 20.08
C ALA A 59 18.49 -5.93 21.09
N LYS A 60 19.04 -5.31 22.13
CA LYS A 60 18.36 -4.59 23.19
C LYS A 60 17.28 -3.81 22.48
N VAL A 61 16.03 -4.28 22.55
CA VAL A 61 14.90 -3.59 21.93
C VAL A 61 14.82 -2.29 22.68
N GLN A 62 15.50 -1.28 22.16
CA GLN A 62 15.43 0.06 22.71
C GLN A 62 13.95 0.39 22.62
N PRO A 63 13.28 0.71 23.74
CA PRO A 63 11.87 1.03 23.71
C PRO A 63 11.71 2.14 22.67
N ILE A 64 10.95 1.83 21.63
CA ILE A 64 10.80 2.68 20.46
C ILE A 64 10.38 4.05 20.98
N ARG A 65 11.18 5.06 20.63
CA ARG A 65 11.04 6.46 21.06
C ARG A 65 9.56 6.87 21.15
N SER A 66 9.15 7.31 22.34
CA SER A 66 7.85 7.90 22.72
C SER A 66 6.70 7.66 21.73
N HIS A 67 5.78 6.76 22.08
CA HIS A 67 4.53 6.50 21.34
C HIS A 67 3.77 7.76 20.93
N ARG A 68 3.97 8.90 21.62
CA ARG A 68 3.42 10.20 21.22
C ARG A 68 3.93 10.62 19.84
N ILE A 69 5.24 10.56 19.59
CA ILE A 69 5.84 10.96 18.31
C ILE A 69 5.31 10.06 17.18
N ILE A 70 5.21 8.76 17.44
CA ILE A 70 4.65 7.79 16.47
C ILE A 70 3.19 8.11 16.15
N ARG A 71 2.36 8.45 17.15
CA ARG A 71 0.96 8.87 16.94
C ARG A 71 0.87 10.15 16.10
N TRP A 72 1.74 11.13 16.35
CA TRP A 72 1.78 12.36 15.54
C TRP A 72 2.24 12.10 14.11
N MET A 73 3.19 11.18 13.90
CA MET A 73 3.63 10.76 12.55
C MET A 73 2.50 10.09 11.76
N ILE A 74 1.72 9.22 12.39
CA ILE A 74 0.57 8.56 11.77
C ILE A 74 -0.54 9.58 11.45
N ALA A 75 -0.82 10.50 12.37
CA ALA A 75 -1.82 11.54 12.14
C ALA A 75 -1.40 12.48 10.99
N ALA A 76 -0.13 12.87 10.94
CA ALA A 76 0.40 13.73 9.88
C ALA A 76 0.36 13.06 8.50
N SER A 77 0.69 11.77 8.40
CA SER A 77 0.63 11.05 7.12
C SER A 77 -0.80 10.93 6.59
N LEU A 78 -1.77 10.62 7.46
CA LEU A 78 -3.19 10.63 7.07
C LEU A 78 -3.65 12.01 6.61
N ALA A 79 -3.27 13.08 7.33
CA ALA A 79 -3.64 14.44 6.96
C ALA A 79 -3.08 14.86 5.59
N LEU A 80 -1.85 14.44 5.26
CA LEU A 80 -1.27 14.70 3.93
C LEU A 80 -2.01 13.96 2.82
N ILE A 81 -2.39 12.70 3.03
CA ILE A 81 -3.14 11.91 2.04
C ILE A 81 -4.54 12.53 1.81
N VAL A 82 -5.25 12.87 2.87
CA VAL A 82 -6.58 13.51 2.77
C VAL A 82 -6.45 14.90 2.15
N GLY A 83 -5.46 15.69 2.54
CA GLY A 83 -5.19 17.00 1.96
C GLY A 83 -4.87 16.93 0.46
N PHE A 84 -4.02 15.99 0.06
CA PHE A 84 -3.65 15.83 -1.35
C PHE A 84 -4.82 15.35 -2.21
N THR A 85 -5.58 14.34 -1.73
CA THR A 85 -6.76 13.83 -2.43
C THR A 85 -7.85 14.89 -2.57
N THR A 86 -8.14 15.66 -1.52
CA THR A 86 -9.11 16.77 -1.58
C THR A 86 -8.68 17.85 -2.56
N ILE A 87 -7.39 18.22 -2.60
CA ILE A 87 -6.87 19.18 -3.59
C ILE A 87 -7.02 18.66 -5.02
N LEU A 88 -6.69 17.38 -5.26
CA LEU A 88 -6.82 16.78 -6.59
C LEU A 88 -8.29 16.75 -7.06
N LEU A 89 -9.21 16.34 -6.20
CA LEU A 89 -10.63 16.33 -6.51
C LEU A 89 -11.17 17.74 -6.76
N PHE A 90 -10.73 18.72 -5.97
CA PHE A 90 -11.13 20.11 -6.15
C PHE A 90 -10.61 20.70 -7.48
N ARG A 91 -9.37 20.38 -7.86
CA ARG A 91 -8.83 20.78 -9.16
C ARG A 91 -9.55 20.12 -10.33
N GLN A 92 -9.89 18.84 -10.20
CA GLN A 92 -10.66 18.13 -11.21
C GLN A 92 -12.06 18.75 -11.38
N HIS A 93 -12.72 19.12 -10.29
CA HIS A 93 -14.02 19.80 -10.34
C HIS A 93 -13.92 21.19 -10.99
N GLN A 94 -12.80 21.91 -10.87
CA GLN A 94 -12.63 23.19 -11.58
C GLN A 94 -12.40 23.03 -13.09
N GLN A 95 -12.04 21.85 -13.59
CA GLN A 95 -11.76 21.64 -15.01
C GLN A 95 -13.00 21.35 -15.86
N GLU A 96 -14.20 21.27 -15.27
CA GLU A 96 -15.47 21.22 -16.02
C GLU A 96 -15.86 22.60 -16.58
N GLU A 97 -14.92 23.32 -17.19
CA GLU A 97 -15.23 24.54 -17.91
C GLU A 97 -15.89 24.18 -19.26
N CYS A 98 -17.18 24.47 -19.41
CA CYS A 98 -17.86 24.40 -20.70
C CYS A 98 -17.21 25.41 -21.67
N VAL A 99 -16.37 24.91 -22.57
CA VAL A 99 -15.78 25.70 -23.66
C VAL A 99 -16.51 25.38 -24.96
N ALA A 100 -17.05 26.39 -25.63
CA ALA A 100 -17.58 26.26 -26.99
C ALA A 100 -16.98 27.31 -27.92
N TYR A 101 -16.89 26.96 -29.20
CA TYR A 101 -16.49 27.88 -30.25
C TYR A 101 -17.74 28.28 -31.03
N ILE A 102 -18.19 29.51 -30.82
CA ILE A 102 -19.38 30.07 -31.50
C ILE A 102 -18.85 31.12 -32.49
N TYR A 103 -19.15 30.95 -33.78
CA TYR A 103 -18.63 31.80 -34.87
C TYR A 103 -17.11 32.04 -34.84
N GLY A 104 -16.33 30.99 -34.50
CA GLY A 104 -14.88 31.06 -34.41
C GLY A 104 -14.33 31.76 -33.15
N LYS A 105 -15.19 32.22 -32.24
CA LYS A 105 -14.80 32.84 -30.97
C LYS A 105 -14.94 31.85 -29.82
N LYS A 106 -13.85 31.62 -29.08
CA LYS A 106 -13.85 30.82 -27.84
C LYS A 106 -14.73 31.53 -26.80
N THR A 107 -15.77 30.86 -26.32
CA THR A 107 -16.70 31.35 -25.31
C THR A 107 -16.75 30.35 -24.16
N THR A 108 -16.69 30.85 -22.92
CA THR A 108 -16.75 30.08 -21.67
C THR A 108 -17.99 30.41 -20.83
N ASP A 109 -18.85 31.32 -21.30
CA ASP A 109 -20.10 31.67 -20.64
C ASP A 109 -21.18 30.63 -20.94
N ILE A 110 -21.52 29.84 -19.91
CA ILE A 110 -22.49 28.75 -20.01
C ILE A 110 -23.88 29.21 -20.49
N ASN A 111 -24.29 30.45 -20.18
CA ASN A 111 -25.61 30.95 -20.59
C ASN A 111 -25.67 31.14 -22.10
N VAL A 112 -24.58 31.66 -22.68
CA VAL A 112 -24.45 31.88 -24.12
C VAL A 112 -24.38 30.53 -24.85
N ILE A 113 -23.56 29.61 -24.34
CA ILE A 113 -23.39 28.26 -24.92
C ILE A 113 -24.74 27.50 -24.92
N MET A 114 -25.46 27.51 -23.80
CA MET A 114 -26.73 26.80 -23.68
C MET A 114 -27.87 27.47 -24.46
N ALA A 115 -27.84 28.79 -24.64
CA ALA A 115 -28.81 29.48 -25.49
C ALA A 115 -28.63 29.06 -26.96
N GLU A 116 -27.41 29.08 -27.47
CA GLU A 116 -27.08 28.68 -28.84
C GLU A 116 -27.37 27.19 -29.09
N MET A 117 -27.02 26.33 -28.13
CA MET A 117 -27.30 24.90 -28.19
C MET A 117 -28.81 24.62 -28.28
N ARG A 118 -29.63 25.34 -27.50
CA ARG A 118 -31.09 25.19 -27.55
C ARG A 118 -31.67 25.68 -28.87
N LEU A 119 -31.13 26.75 -29.45
CA LEU A 119 -31.52 27.24 -30.77
C LEU A 119 -31.21 26.20 -31.85
N SER A 120 -29.98 25.68 -31.85
CA SER A 120 -29.54 24.64 -32.80
C SER A 120 -30.36 23.35 -32.67
N ALA A 121 -30.65 22.91 -31.45
CA ALA A 121 -31.47 21.73 -31.21
C ALA A 121 -32.91 21.90 -31.73
N LYS A 122 -33.54 23.07 -31.51
CA LYS A 122 -34.89 23.35 -32.04
C LYS A 122 -34.93 23.33 -33.57
N THR A 123 -33.90 23.85 -34.23
CA THR A 123 -33.79 23.82 -35.69
C THR A 123 -33.63 22.39 -36.21
N MET A 124 -32.90 21.52 -35.49
CA MET A 124 -32.72 20.11 -35.88
C MET A 124 -33.95 19.24 -35.61
N THR A 125 -34.73 19.54 -34.56
CA THR A 125 -35.97 18.80 -34.25
C THR A 125 -37.19 19.31 -35.02
N THR A 126 -37.10 20.50 -35.61
CA THR A 126 -38.13 20.98 -36.54
C THR A 126 -37.89 20.29 -37.86
N ASP A 127 -38.61 19.18 -38.05
CA ASP A 127 -38.66 18.36 -39.24
C ASP A 127 -38.78 19.20 -40.52
N THR A 128 -37.61 19.58 -41.05
CA THR A 128 -37.44 20.20 -42.35
C THR A 128 -36.81 19.17 -43.29
N HIS A 129 -37.04 17.87 -43.08
CA HIS A 129 -36.65 16.86 -44.05
C HIS A 129 -37.86 16.13 -44.64
N HIS A 130 -39.00 16.10 -43.95
CA HIS A 130 -40.22 15.56 -44.55
C HIS A 130 -40.88 16.57 -45.53
N ASP A 131 -40.99 17.85 -45.16
CA ASP A 131 -41.70 18.83 -46.00
C ASP A 131 -40.97 19.22 -47.29
N ILE A 132 -39.63 19.37 -47.26
CA ILE A 132 -38.87 19.77 -48.47
C ILE A 132 -38.73 18.64 -49.48
N VAL A 133 -38.67 17.38 -49.04
CA VAL A 133 -38.55 16.24 -49.96
C VAL A 133 -39.88 16.02 -50.67
N GLU A 134 -41.01 16.11 -49.96
CA GLU A 134 -42.35 16.03 -50.56
C GLU A 134 -42.65 17.24 -51.47
N CYS A 135 -42.28 18.47 -51.07
CA CYS A 135 -42.44 19.64 -51.93
C CYS A 135 -41.61 19.56 -53.22
N GLN A 136 -40.33 19.14 -53.12
CA GLN A 136 -39.48 18.99 -54.30
C GLN A 136 -39.91 17.85 -55.22
N LEU A 137 -40.39 16.73 -54.67
CA LEU A 137 -40.93 15.64 -55.48
C LEU A 137 -42.21 16.08 -56.20
N ASN A 138 -43.12 16.77 -55.51
CA ASN A 138 -44.37 17.24 -56.09
C ASN A 138 -44.13 18.27 -57.23
N GLU A 139 -43.17 19.18 -57.09
CA GLU A 139 -42.80 20.10 -58.18
C GLU A 139 -42.15 19.38 -59.37
N MET A 140 -41.35 18.33 -59.12
CA MET A 140 -40.67 17.59 -60.19
C MET A 140 -41.62 16.74 -61.03
N PHE A 141 -42.73 16.26 -60.43
CA PHE A 141 -43.70 15.40 -61.11
C PHE A 141 -44.96 16.12 -61.60
N ASN A 142 -45.16 17.39 -61.24
CA ASN A 142 -46.34 18.17 -61.64
C ASN A 142 -45.99 19.34 -62.59
N ILE A 143 -45.22 19.02 -63.63
CA ILE A 143 -44.99 19.91 -64.78
C ILE A 143 -46.14 19.66 -65.77
N GLU A 144 -47.13 20.55 -65.77
CA GLU A 144 -48.18 20.63 -66.79
C GLU A 144 -47.78 21.62 -67.90
#